data_AF-A0A392LY78-F1
#
_entry.id   AF-A0A392LY78-F1
#
_cell.length_a   1.000
_cell.length_b   1.000
_cell.length_c   1.000
_cell.angle_alpha   90.00
_cell.angle_beta   90.00
_cell.angle_gamma   90.00
#
_symmetry.space_group_name_H-M   'P 1'
#
loop_
_entity.id
_entity.type
_entity.pdbx_description
1 polymer ?
#
loop_
_entity_poly.entity_id
_entity_poly.type
_entity_poly.pdbx_seq_one_letter_code
_entity_poly.pdbx_strand_id
1 'polypeptide(L)'
;MNRAVELQRFNGFSFGGDDLVISHLQYADDTLFIGEATTENLWVIKAILRAFEMASGLRVNFHKSCLMGVNVSNEFMNMGAEFLNCRLGSVPFKYLGLPVGANPRRLVTWQPLLNTLQNKLSVWGNRYVSLGGRLILLNSVLSAIPIFFLSYMKMPVIVWKEVVKIQRKFLWGGVSDRKRISWVKWETICLPKREGGLGVRDLRIVNTSLLAKWRWRLLQNEDAMWSWSCDVRSVGGEVAQNLNWFSSSVSRTVSNGRNTRFWLDKWTPDGPLMLKFPHLFSLSRSPEATIGDMGNWLGEAWFWDFTWRRNLFVWEENQFHSLLSSLRPLVNRTGMDSWRWEPDPEGVFSARSVYSLLVHRWSLANLTIHQHKEVLALVWTSKAPMK
;
A
#
# COMPACT_ATOMS: atom_id res chain seq x y z
N MET A 1 -0.20 -30.46 -1.58
CA MET A 1 0.16 -29.63 -2.75
C MET A 1 1.66 -29.47 -2.90
N ASN A 2 2.38 -28.88 -1.94
CA ASN A 2 3.85 -28.71 -2.00
C ASN A 2 4.60 -29.96 -2.45
N ARG A 3 4.31 -31.10 -1.82
CA ARG A 3 4.93 -32.38 -2.19
C ARG A 3 4.69 -32.79 -3.65
N ALA A 4 3.54 -32.46 -4.23
CA ALA A 4 3.24 -32.78 -5.63
C ALA A 4 4.06 -31.89 -6.59
N VAL A 5 4.34 -30.64 -6.21
CA VAL A 5 5.22 -29.74 -6.97
C VAL A 5 6.68 -30.20 -6.86
N GLU A 6 7.14 -30.54 -5.65
CA GLU A 6 8.50 -31.09 -5.42
C GLU A 6 8.76 -32.36 -6.24
N LEU A 7 7.75 -33.21 -6.38
CA LEU A 7 7.83 -34.45 -7.17
C LEU A 7 7.58 -34.23 -8.67
N GLN A 8 7.49 -32.98 -9.14
CA GLN A 8 7.18 -32.61 -10.53
C GLN A 8 5.91 -33.29 -11.07
N ARG A 9 4.94 -33.54 -10.18
CA ARG A 9 3.61 -34.06 -10.55
C ARG A 9 2.63 -32.94 -10.85
N PHE A 10 2.88 -31.74 -10.30
CA PHE A 10 2.07 -30.57 -10.55
C PHE A 10 2.92 -29.40 -11.03
N ASN A 11 2.62 -28.89 -12.23
CA ASN A 11 3.25 -27.71 -12.80
C ASN A 11 2.51 -26.47 -12.33
N GLY A 12 3.06 -25.80 -11.30
CA GLY A 12 2.57 -24.51 -10.85
C GLY A 12 2.88 -23.39 -11.83
N PHE A 13 2.35 -22.20 -11.58
CA PHE A 13 2.63 -21.03 -12.41
C PHE A 13 3.93 -20.36 -11.96
N SER A 14 4.93 -20.27 -12.84
CA SER A 14 6.20 -19.60 -12.58
C SER A 14 6.10 -18.08 -12.81
N PHE A 15 6.68 -17.29 -11.90
CA PHE A 15 6.77 -15.84 -12.01
C PHE A 15 8.24 -15.39 -12.07
N GLY A 16 8.59 -14.56 -13.06
CA GLY A 16 9.82 -13.76 -13.03
C GLY A 16 11.13 -14.48 -13.35
N GLY A 17 11.10 -15.56 -14.14
CA GLY A 17 12.26 -16.42 -14.41
C GLY A 17 12.44 -17.44 -13.29
N ASP A 18 12.05 -18.68 -13.55
CA ASP A 18 12.12 -19.98 -12.84
C ASP A 18 12.29 -20.11 -11.30
N ASP A 19 12.60 -19.07 -10.54
CA ASP A 19 12.91 -19.17 -9.10
C ASP A 19 11.65 -19.24 -8.22
N LEU A 20 10.48 -18.81 -8.73
CA LEU A 20 9.26 -18.75 -7.94
C LEU A 20 8.05 -19.39 -8.64
N VAL A 21 7.63 -20.54 -8.12
CA VAL A 21 6.46 -21.30 -8.61
C VAL A 21 5.30 -21.18 -7.63
N ILE A 22 4.18 -20.58 -8.07
CA ILE A 22 2.94 -20.51 -7.30
C ILE A 22 2.04 -21.67 -7.72
N SER A 23 1.76 -22.58 -6.79
CA SER A 23 0.90 -23.74 -7.02
C SER A 23 -0.47 -23.63 -6.36
N HIS A 24 -0.53 -22.96 -5.20
CA HIS A 24 -1.78 -22.79 -4.46
C HIS A 24 -1.69 -21.59 -3.50
N LEU A 25 -2.86 -21.02 -3.17
CA LEU A 25 -3.06 -20.04 -2.12
C LEU A 25 -4.20 -20.54 -1.24
N GLN A 26 -4.02 -20.51 0.09
CA GLN A 26 -5.02 -21.00 1.02
C GLN A 26 -5.27 -19.99 2.15
N TYR A 27 -6.55 -19.76 2.45
CA TYR A 27 -6.99 -19.04 3.62
C TYR A 27 -8.21 -19.74 4.22
N ALA A 28 -8.02 -20.41 5.37
CA ALA A 28 -9.03 -21.29 5.97
C ALA A 28 -9.55 -22.33 4.94
N ASP A 29 -10.84 -22.30 4.62
CA ASP A 29 -11.51 -23.16 3.64
C ASP A 29 -11.42 -22.65 2.19
N ASP A 30 -11.10 -21.37 1.98
CA ASP A 30 -10.90 -20.80 0.65
C ASP A 30 -9.51 -21.19 0.10
N THR A 31 -9.48 -22.12 -0.86
CA THR A 31 -8.25 -22.59 -1.51
C THR A 31 -8.30 -22.33 -3.01
N LEU A 32 -7.25 -21.71 -3.53
CA LEU A 32 -7.02 -21.48 -4.96
C LEU A 32 -5.86 -22.36 -5.42
N PHE A 33 -6.08 -23.18 -6.45
CA PHE A 33 -4.99 -23.87 -7.16
C PHE A 33 -4.63 -23.09 -8.41
N ILE A 34 -3.33 -22.89 -8.65
CA ILE A 34 -2.81 -22.15 -9.80
C ILE A 34 -1.76 -23.03 -10.47
N GLY A 35 -1.92 -23.31 -11.76
CA GLY A 35 -0.97 -24.10 -12.52
C GLY A 35 -1.26 -24.06 -14.01
N GLU A 36 -0.42 -24.75 -14.78
CA GLU A 36 -0.60 -24.89 -16.22
C GLU A 36 -1.88 -25.66 -16.57
N ALA A 37 -2.47 -25.34 -17.72
CA ALA A 37 -3.67 -25.97 -18.24
C ALA A 37 -3.34 -27.34 -18.86
N THR A 38 -3.02 -28.32 -18.02
CA THR A 38 -2.69 -29.69 -18.43
C THR A 38 -3.62 -30.71 -17.78
N THR A 39 -3.81 -31.85 -18.45
CA THR A 39 -4.60 -32.97 -17.92
C THR A 39 -3.98 -33.55 -16.66
N GLU A 40 -2.65 -33.59 -16.59
CA GLU A 40 -1.87 -34.07 -15.46
C GLU A 40 -2.16 -33.24 -14.21
N ASN A 41 -2.17 -31.91 -14.34
CA ASN A 41 -2.50 -31.00 -13.24
C ASN A 41 -3.92 -31.22 -12.72
N LEU A 42 -4.89 -31.43 -13.62
CA LEU A 42 -6.28 -31.73 -13.23
C LEU A 42 -6.36 -33.04 -12.44
N TRP A 43 -5.66 -34.09 -12.89
CA TRP A 43 -5.58 -35.38 -12.18
C TRP A 43 -5.00 -35.22 -10.79
N VAL A 44 -3.92 -34.45 -10.66
CA VAL A 44 -3.28 -34.22 -9.35
C VAL A 44 -4.19 -33.43 -8.43
N ILE A 45 -4.88 -32.39 -8.91
CA ILE A 45 -5.87 -31.66 -8.10
C ILE A 45 -6.94 -32.62 -7.60
N LYS A 46 -7.51 -33.45 -8.48
CA LYS A 46 -8.56 -34.42 -8.10
C LYS A 46 -8.06 -35.45 -7.08
N ALA A 47 -6.84 -35.96 -7.27
CA ALA A 47 -6.22 -36.90 -6.33
C ALA A 47 -5.97 -36.26 -4.96
N ILE A 48 -5.47 -35.02 -4.91
CA ILE A 48 -5.23 -34.28 -3.66
C ILE A 48 -6.54 -34.00 -2.95
N LEU A 49 -7.57 -33.53 -3.65
CA LEU A 49 -8.89 -33.29 -3.06
C LEU A 49 -9.48 -34.59 -2.51
N ARG A 50 -9.36 -35.70 -3.23
CA ARG A 50 -9.84 -37.00 -2.76
C ARG A 50 -9.10 -37.50 -1.54
N ALA A 51 -7.77 -37.39 -1.53
CA ALA A 51 -6.94 -37.75 -0.38
C ALA A 51 -7.30 -36.89 0.84
N PHE A 52 -7.56 -35.59 0.64
CA PHE A 52 -8.01 -34.69 1.71
C PHE A 52 -9.38 -35.11 2.26
N GLU A 53 -10.36 -35.43 1.41
CA GLU A 53 -11.67 -35.91 1.86
C GLU A 53 -11.55 -37.20 2.68
N MET A 54 -10.71 -38.14 2.23
CA MET A 54 -10.48 -39.41 2.92
C MET A 54 -9.77 -39.23 4.27
N ALA A 55 -8.79 -38.34 4.35
CA ALA A 55 -7.99 -38.12 5.55
C ALA A 55 -8.72 -37.27 6.60
N SER A 56 -9.48 -36.25 6.18
CA SER A 56 -10.13 -35.31 7.07
C SER A 56 -11.58 -35.66 7.41
N GLY A 57 -12.23 -36.49 6.58
CA GLY A 57 -13.68 -36.73 6.65
C GLY A 57 -14.54 -35.55 6.16
N LEU A 58 -13.92 -34.44 5.73
CA LEU A 58 -14.61 -33.30 5.13
C LEU A 58 -14.95 -33.58 3.66
N ARG A 59 -15.89 -32.81 3.10
CA ARG A 59 -16.27 -32.89 1.69
C ARG A 59 -16.05 -31.57 0.98
N VAL A 60 -15.57 -31.63 -0.26
CA VAL A 60 -15.41 -30.45 -1.11
C VAL A 60 -16.78 -29.93 -1.55
N ASN A 61 -17.02 -28.63 -1.39
CA ASN A 61 -18.25 -28.00 -1.87
C ASN A 61 -18.13 -27.65 -3.36
N PHE A 62 -18.35 -28.64 -4.21
CA PHE A 62 -18.28 -28.51 -5.66
C PHE A 62 -19.21 -27.44 -6.27
N HIS A 63 -20.30 -27.07 -5.59
CA HIS A 63 -21.18 -25.99 -6.03
C HIS A 63 -20.58 -24.58 -5.81
N LYS A 64 -19.68 -24.44 -4.84
CA LYS A 64 -18.91 -23.21 -4.59
C LYS A 64 -17.56 -23.22 -5.32
N SER A 65 -17.04 -24.40 -5.66
CA SER A 65 -15.82 -24.55 -6.46
C SER A 65 -16.05 -24.17 -7.92
N CYS A 66 -15.04 -23.55 -8.53
CA CYS A 66 -15.07 -23.22 -9.94
C CYS A 66 -13.68 -23.35 -10.59
N LEU A 67 -13.68 -23.66 -11.89
CA LEU A 67 -12.49 -23.69 -12.73
C LEU A 67 -12.45 -22.43 -13.61
N MET A 68 -11.29 -21.78 -13.65
CA MET A 68 -11.06 -20.57 -14.47
C MET A 68 -9.80 -20.76 -15.31
N GLY A 69 -9.88 -20.37 -16.58
CA GLY A 69 -8.76 -20.43 -17.52
C GLY A 69 -8.40 -19.03 -18.02
N VAL A 70 -7.11 -18.77 -18.16
CA VAL A 70 -6.58 -17.55 -18.78
C VAL A 70 -5.85 -17.98 -20.04
N ASN A 71 -6.33 -17.55 -21.21
CA ASN A 71 -5.77 -17.98 -22.50
C ASN A 71 -5.82 -19.51 -22.73
N VAL A 72 -6.91 -20.15 -22.28
CA VAL A 72 -7.16 -21.60 -22.43
C VAL A 72 -8.39 -21.79 -23.30
N SER A 73 -8.40 -22.85 -24.13
CA SER A 73 -9.54 -23.14 -25.01
C SER A 73 -10.79 -23.52 -24.21
N ASN A 74 -11.96 -23.20 -24.76
CA ASN A 74 -13.23 -23.52 -24.12
C ASN A 74 -13.45 -25.04 -24.02
N GLU A 75 -12.93 -25.80 -24.97
CA GLU A 75 -12.98 -27.27 -24.99
C GLU A 75 -12.25 -27.86 -23.78
N PHE A 76 -11.02 -27.40 -23.51
CA PHE A 76 -10.26 -27.85 -22.33
C PHE A 76 -10.95 -27.42 -21.04
N MET A 77 -11.48 -26.20 -20.98
CA MET A 77 -12.20 -25.69 -19.82
C MET A 77 -13.43 -26.54 -19.48
N ASN A 78 -14.24 -26.89 -20.48
CA ASN A 78 -15.42 -27.75 -20.32
C ASN A 78 -15.02 -29.14 -19.80
N MET A 79 -14.02 -29.76 -20.44
CA MET A 79 -13.48 -31.06 -20.01
C MET A 79 -12.96 -31.02 -18.57
N GLY A 80 -12.20 -30.00 -18.21
CA GLY A 80 -11.64 -29.86 -16.86
C GLY A 80 -12.70 -29.62 -15.79
N ALA A 81 -13.73 -28.83 -16.10
CA ALA A 81 -14.82 -28.55 -15.18
C ALA A 81 -15.69 -29.79 -14.93
N GLU A 82 -15.99 -30.56 -15.98
CA GLU A 82 -16.67 -31.84 -15.87
C GLU A 82 -15.83 -32.85 -15.07
N PHE A 83 -14.53 -32.93 -15.36
CA PHE A 83 -13.61 -33.83 -14.66
C PHE A 83 -13.49 -33.51 -13.16
N LEU A 84 -13.41 -32.24 -12.80
CA LEU A 84 -13.36 -31.78 -11.40
C LEU A 84 -14.75 -31.66 -10.75
N ASN A 85 -15.82 -31.93 -11.49
CA ASN A 85 -17.20 -31.81 -11.06
C ASN A 85 -17.53 -30.41 -10.50
N CYS A 86 -17.01 -29.34 -11.11
CA CYS A 86 -17.17 -27.97 -10.63
C CYS A 86 -17.74 -27.05 -11.72
N ARG A 87 -18.11 -25.81 -11.34
CA ARG A 87 -18.68 -24.84 -12.29
C ARG A 87 -17.57 -24.14 -13.08
N LEU A 88 -17.88 -23.72 -14.31
CA LEU A 88 -17.03 -22.78 -15.03
C LEU A 88 -17.14 -21.40 -14.38
N GLY A 89 -15.99 -20.83 -14.03
CA GLY A 89 -15.86 -19.47 -13.53
C GLY A 89 -15.40 -18.52 -14.62
N SER A 90 -15.46 -17.22 -14.32
CA SER A 90 -14.96 -16.15 -15.19
C SER A 90 -14.20 -15.12 -14.39
N VAL A 91 -13.19 -14.50 -15.01
CA VAL A 91 -12.53 -13.30 -14.47
C VAL A 91 -13.36 -12.07 -14.87
N PRO A 92 -13.64 -11.12 -13.95
CA PRO A 92 -13.19 -11.07 -12.56
C PRO A 92 -14.03 -11.91 -11.59
N PHE A 93 -13.40 -12.39 -10.52
CA PHE A 93 -14.05 -13.17 -9.46
C PHE A 93 -13.79 -12.59 -8.07
N LYS A 94 -14.57 -13.00 -7.07
CA LYS A 94 -14.41 -12.53 -5.69
C LYS A 94 -13.57 -13.52 -4.90
N TYR A 95 -12.49 -13.05 -4.28
CA TYR A 95 -11.65 -13.82 -3.36
C TYR A 95 -11.40 -13.01 -2.09
N LEU A 96 -11.70 -13.58 -0.92
CA LEU A 96 -11.58 -12.91 0.39
C LEU A 96 -12.22 -11.52 0.47
N GLY A 97 -13.29 -11.29 -0.29
CA GLY A 97 -13.97 -10.00 -0.33
C GLY A 97 -13.50 -9.03 -1.41
N LEU A 98 -12.39 -9.31 -2.10
CA LEU A 98 -11.83 -8.46 -3.16
C LEU A 98 -12.14 -9.00 -4.56
N PRO A 99 -12.36 -8.10 -5.55
CA PRO A 99 -12.55 -8.51 -6.94
C PRO A 99 -11.19 -8.74 -7.63
N VAL A 100 -10.79 -10.00 -7.75
CA VAL A 100 -9.55 -10.43 -8.42
C VAL A 100 -9.72 -10.38 -9.94
N GLY A 101 -8.74 -9.80 -10.63
CA GLY A 101 -8.74 -9.60 -12.08
C GLY A 101 -9.68 -8.48 -12.57
N ALA A 102 -10.36 -7.78 -11.66
CA ALA A 102 -11.13 -6.60 -12.03
C ALA A 102 -10.21 -5.39 -12.17
N ASN A 103 -10.55 -4.46 -13.06
CA ASN A 103 -9.80 -3.22 -13.21
C ASN A 103 -10.16 -2.23 -12.08
N PRO A 104 -9.26 -1.92 -11.13
CA PRO A 104 -9.56 -1.03 -10.00
C PRO A 104 -9.81 0.42 -10.43
N ARG A 105 -9.50 0.79 -11.68
CA ARG A 105 -9.79 2.13 -12.23
C ARG A 105 -11.26 2.33 -12.60
N ARG A 106 -12.02 1.25 -12.76
CA ARG A 106 -13.43 1.29 -13.18
C ARG A 106 -14.36 1.38 -11.98
N LEU A 107 -15.39 2.23 -12.06
CA LEU A 107 -16.42 2.37 -11.02
C LEU A 107 -17.12 1.04 -10.70
N VAL A 108 -17.36 0.19 -11.71
CA VAL A 108 -18.05 -1.11 -11.57
C VAL A 108 -17.37 -2.00 -10.53
N THR A 109 -16.04 -2.00 -10.47
CA THR A 109 -15.24 -2.78 -9.50
C THR A 109 -15.55 -2.41 -8.05
N TRP A 110 -15.97 -1.17 -7.81
CA TRP A 110 -16.25 -0.63 -6.48
C TRP A 110 -17.74 -0.66 -6.12
N GLN A 111 -18.62 -1.06 -7.04
CA GLN A 111 -20.06 -1.15 -6.77
C GLN A 111 -20.43 -1.99 -5.56
N PRO A 112 -19.82 -3.17 -5.31
CA PRO A 112 -20.11 -3.95 -4.09
C PRO A 112 -19.83 -3.18 -2.80
N LEU A 113 -18.75 -2.39 -2.77
CA LEU A 113 -18.41 -1.53 -1.64
C LEU A 113 -19.43 -0.40 -1.49
N LEU A 114 -19.77 0.28 -2.58
CA LEU A 114 -20.75 1.38 -2.57
C LEU A 114 -22.12 0.89 -2.09
N ASN A 115 -22.57 -0.28 -2.56
CA ASN A 115 -23.81 -0.90 -2.12
C ASN A 115 -23.76 -1.26 -0.63
N THR A 116 -22.64 -1.77 -0.13
CA THR A 116 -22.46 -2.06 1.30
C THR A 116 -22.59 -0.79 2.15
N LEU A 117 -21.97 0.32 1.72
CA LEU A 117 -22.10 1.60 2.40
C LEU A 117 -23.56 2.10 2.40
N GLN A 118 -24.24 2.04 1.25
CA GLN A 118 -25.63 2.45 1.12
C GLN A 118 -26.57 1.60 1.99
N ASN A 119 -26.39 0.28 1.99
CA ASN A 119 -27.20 -0.65 2.78
C ASN A 119 -27.00 -0.45 4.29
N LYS A 120 -25.79 -0.09 4.75
CA LYS A 120 -25.58 0.26 6.16
C LYS A 120 -26.33 1.54 6.55
N LEU A 121 -26.37 2.52 5.65
CA LEU A 121 -27.12 3.75 5.87
C LEU A 121 -28.63 3.55 5.88
N SER A 122 -29.15 2.70 5.00
CA SER A 122 -30.59 2.41 4.96
C SER A 122 -31.05 1.73 6.25
N VAL A 123 -30.21 0.87 6.84
CA VAL A 123 -30.48 0.21 8.13
C VAL A 123 -30.54 1.20 9.29
N TRP A 124 -29.63 2.17 9.36
CA TRP A 124 -29.60 3.09 10.50
C TRP A 124 -30.78 4.05 10.54
N GLY A 125 -31.33 4.42 9.38
CA GLY A 125 -32.42 5.38 9.30
C GLY A 125 -32.04 6.77 9.83
N ASN A 126 -32.31 7.83 9.06
CA ASN A 126 -31.99 9.19 9.51
C ASN A 126 -32.91 9.70 10.66
N ARG A 127 -33.80 8.84 11.20
CA ARG A 127 -34.95 9.25 11.99
C ARG A 127 -34.64 9.56 13.46
N TYR A 128 -33.61 8.93 14.05
CA TYR A 128 -33.36 9.02 15.50
C TYR A 128 -31.91 9.30 15.89
N VAL A 129 -31.01 9.57 14.93
CA VAL A 129 -29.59 9.79 15.23
C VAL A 129 -29.26 11.28 15.18
N SER A 130 -28.76 11.83 16.31
CA SER A 130 -28.29 13.20 16.40
C SER A 130 -27.17 13.48 15.39
N LEU A 131 -26.91 14.76 15.07
CA LEU A 131 -25.80 15.13 14.17
C LEU A 131 -24.45 14.61 14.70
N GLY A 132 -24.22 14.73 16.01
CA GLY A 132 -23.03 14.19 16.67
C GLY A 132 -22.95 12.66 16.59
N GLY A 133 -24.07 11.95 16.79
CA GLY A 133 -24.13 10.49 16.64
C GLY A 133 -23.83 10.03 15.21
N ARG A 134 -24.33 10.76 14.21
CA ARG A 134 -24.04 10.50 12.79
C ARG A 134 -22.57 10.74 12.46
N LEU A 135 -21.97 11.78 13.02
CA LEU A 135 -20.54 12.02 12.87
C LEU A 135 -19.71 10.88 13.48
N ILE A 136 -20.11 10.36 14.64
CA ILE A 136 -19.46 9.20 15.27
C ILE A 136 -19.58 7.97 14.37
N LEU A 137 -20.78 7.61 13.91
CA LEU A 137 -21.01 6.46 13.03
C LEU A 137 -20.28 6.59 11.68
N LEU A 138 -20.19 7.82 11.16
CA LEU A 138 -19.44 8.10 9.95
C LEU A 138 -17.94 7.78 10.14
N ASN A 139 -17.37 8.18 11.26
CA ASN A 139 -15.95 7.95 11.56
C ASN A 139 -15.65 6.51 11.96
N SER A 140 -16.49 5.88 12.78
CA SER A 140 -16.24 4.54 13.30
C SER A 140 -16.59 3.43 12.31
N VAL A 141 -17.59 3.64 11.44
CA VAL A 141 -18.09 2.60 10.54
C VAL A 141 -17.92 2.96 9.07
N LEU A 142 -18.50 4.08 8.59
CA LEU A 142 -18.48 4.38 7.14
C LEU A 142 -17.09 4.67 6.61
N SER A 143 -16.21 5.22 7.45
CA SER A 143 -14.81 5.43 7.10
C SER A 143 -13.97 4.16 7.23
N ALA A 144 -14.44 3.16 8.00
CA ALA A 144 -13.75 1.91 8.24
C ALA A 144 -14.05 0.84 7.17
N ILE A 145 -15.29 0.74 6.70
CA ILE A 145 -15.71 -0.25 5.68
C ILE A 145 -14.82 -0.20 4.41
N PRO A 146 -14.49 0.98 3.84
CA PRO A 146 -13.63 1.06 2.67
C PRO A 146 -12.18 0.64 2.92
N ILE A 147 -11.68 0.67 4.16
CA ILE A 147 -10.25 0.49 4.48
C ILE A 147 -9.71 -0.80 3.88
N PHE A 148 -10.50 -1.88 3.88
CA PHE A 148 -10.10 -3.14 3.28
C PHE A 148 -9.80 -2.98 1.79
N PHE A 149 -10.72 -2.42 1.00
CA PHE A 149 -10.50 -2.15 -0.43
C PHE A 149 -9.35 -1.15 -0.65
N LEU A 150 -9.32 -0.08 0.13
CA LEU A 150 -8.31 0.99 0.05
C LEU A 150 -6.90 0.51 0.42
N SER A 151 -6.78 -0.63 1.11
CA SER A 151 -5.48 -1.21 1.45
C SER A 151 -4.84 -1.90 0.25
N TYR A 152 -5.61 -2.36 -0.74
CA TYR A 152 -5.10 -3.12 -1.88
C TYR A 152 -5.23 -2.40 -3.22
N MET A 153 -6.19 -1.49 -3.37
CA MET A 153 -6.50 -0.83 -4.64
C MET A 153 -6.42 0.68 -4.53
N LYS A 154 -5.88 1.35 -5.55
CA LYS A 154 -5.96 2.80 -5.69
C LYS A 154 -7.39 3.20 -6.04
N MET A 155 -8.00 4.03 -5.19
CA MET A 155 -9.36 4.50 -5.39
C MET A 155 -9.40 5.60 -6.45
N PRO A 156 -10.18 5.42 -7.54
CA PRO A 156 -10.39 6.45 -8.52
C PRO A 156 -11.15 7.66 -7.95
N VAL A 157 -10.90 8.85 -8.50
CA VAL A 157 -11.58 10.08 -8.07
C VAL A 157 -13.11 9.96 -8.21
N ILE A 158 -13.60 9.28 -9.24
CA ILE A 158 -15.05 9.06 -9.43
C ILE A 158 -15.66 8.23 -8.29
N VAL A 159 -14.96 7.20 -7.81
CA VAL A 159 -15.42 6.37 -6.68
C VAL A 159 -15.40 7.18 -5.39
N TRP A 160 -14.33 7.95 -5.17
CA TRP A 160 -14.25 8.86 -4.03
C TRP A 160 -15.44 9.83 -3.98
N LYS A 161 -15.80 10.44 -5.12
CA LYS A 161 -16.96 11.34 -5.21
C LYS A 161 -18.27 10.64 -4.80
N GLU A 162 -18.49 9.40 -5.22
CA GLU A 162 -19.68 8.64 -4.83
C GLU A 162 -19.66 8.26 -3.34
N VAL A 163 -18.52 7.88 -2.77
CA VAL A 163 -18.41 7.64 -1.31
C VAL A 163 -18.70 8.92 -0.52
N VAL A 164 -18.12 10.05 -0.92
CA VAL A 164 -18.35 11.35 -0.28
C VAL A 164 -19.82 11.76 -0.38
N LYS A 165 -20.47 11.51 -1.53
CA LYS A 165 -21.91 11.76 -1.71
C LYS A 165 -22.75 10.93 -0.73
N ILE A 166 -22.42 9.65 -0.56
CA ILE A 166 -23.06 8.75 0.41
C ILE A 166 -22.86 9.28 1.85
N GLN A 167 -21.62 9.60 2.22
CA GLN A 167 -21.28 10.12 3.55
C GLN A 167 -21.96 11.47 3.84
N ARG A 168 -22.02 12.37 2.86
CA ARG A 168 -22.72 13.68 2.97
C ARG A 168 -24.22 13.49 3.14
N LYS A 169 -24.83 12.60 2.35
CA LYS A 169 -26.26 12.29 2.48
C LYS A 169 -26.61 11.81 3.88
N PHE A 170 -25.74 11.01 4.50
CA PHE A 170 -25.91 10.57 5.88
C PHE A 170 -25.70 11.70 6.89
N LEU A 171 -24.58 12.43 6.80
CA LEU A 171 -24.21 13.47 7.76
C LEU A 171 -25.23 14.62 7.79
N TRP A 172 -25.80 14.98 6.64
CA TRP A 172 -26.76 16.09 6.53
C TRP A 172 -28.21 15.63 6.42
N GLY A 173 -28.48 14.35 6.17
CA GLY A 173 -29.84 13.81 6.02
C GLY A 173 -30.69 13.94 7.28
N GLY A 174 -31.93 14.42 7.18
CA GLY A 174 -32.81 14.59 8.35
C GLY A 174 -33.87 13.50 8.45
N VAL A 175 -34.70 13.62 9.50
CA VAL A 175 -35.95 12.86 9.71
C VAL A 175 -36.95 13.06 8.56
N SER A 176 -36.91 14.24 7.92
CA SER A 176 -37.74 14.56 6.77
C SER A 176 -37.06 14.13 5.46
N ASP A 177 -37.86 13.58 4.54
CA ASP A 177 -37.42 13.15 3.20
C ASP A 177 -37.02 14.31 2.27
N ARG A 178 -36.83 15.51 2.83
CA ARG A 178 -36.38 16.71 2.11
C ARG A 178 -34.87 16.69 2.00
N LYS A 179 -34.35 16.87 0.78
CA LYS A 179 -32.91 17.08 0.54
C LYS A 179 -32.42 18.29 1.34
N ARG A 180 -31.66 18.04 2.41
CA ARG A 180 -30.96 19.11 3.15
C ARG A 180 -29.69 19.48 2.40
N ILE A 181 -29.46 20.79 2.25
CA ILE A 181 -28.28 21.33 1.56
C ILE A 181 -27.04 21.08 2.42
N SER A 182 -25.97 20.59 1.79
CA SER A 182 -24.65 20.46 2.41
C SER A 182 -23.94 21.82 2.35
N TRP A 183 -24.09 22.64 3.39
CA TRP A 183 -23.54 24.01 3.44
C TRP A 183 -22.01 24.08 3.52
N VAL A 184 -21.35 22.99 3.91
CA VAL A 184 -19.91 22.98 4.18
C VAL A 184 -19.17 22.15 3.13
N LYS A 185 -18.05 22.69 2.62
CA LYS A 185 -17.12 21.99 1.73
C LYS A 185 -16.59 20.73 2.43
N TRP A 186 -16.40 19.64 1.67
CA TRP A 186 -16.04 18.35 2.26
C TRP A 186 -14.63 18.39 2.85
N GLU A 187 -13.77 19.15 2.21
CA GLU A 187 -12.41 19.46 2.63
C GLU A 187 -12.41 20.11 4.02
N THR A 188 -13.32 21.06 4.28
CA THR A 188 -13.49 21.71 5.59
C THR A 188 -14.02 20.72 6.64
N ILE A 189 -14.93 19.82 6.26
CA ILE A 189 -15.41 18.75 7.15
C ILE A 189 -14.27 17.80 7.55
N CYS A 190 -13.33 17.55 6.63
CA CYS A 190 -12.18 16.66 6.86
C CYS A 190 -11.06 17.29 7.70
N LEU A 191 -11.06 18.61 7.91
CA LEU A 191 -10.05 19.26 8.74
C LEU A 191 -10.10 18.71 10.18
N PRO A 192 -8.95 18.70 10.88
CA PRO A 192 -8.91 18.41 12.30
C PRO A 192 -9.86 19.32 13.07
N LYS A 193 -10.45 18.81 14.17
CA LYS A 193 -11.32 19.62 15.05
C LYS A 193 -10.64 20.91 15.54
N ARG A 194 -9.32 20.84 15.76
CA ARG A 194 -8.45 21.96 16.17
C ARG A 194 -8.40 23.09 15.14
N GLU A 195 -8.58 22.75 13.86
CA GLU A 195 -8.57 23.67 12.73
C GLU A 195 -9.99 24.07 12.29
N GLY A 196 -11.00 23.75 13.11
CA GLY A 196 -12.40 24.08 12.86
C GLY A 196 -13.17 23.06 12.03
N GLY A 197 -12.58 21.91 11.69
CA GLY A 197 -13.28 20.82 10.98
C GLY A 197 -14.07 19.87 11.88
N LEU A 198 -14.64 18.81 11.28
CA LEU A 198 -15.37 17.77 12.03
C LEU A 198 -14.51 16.54 12.32
N GLY A 199 -13.25 16.52 11.86
CA GLY A 199 -12.32 15.41 12.08
C GLY A 199 -12.65 14.14 11.28
N VAL A 200 -13.38 14.28 10.17
CA VAL A 200 -13.61 13.18 9.22
C VAL A 200 -12.34 12.90 8.45
N ARG A 201 -11.97 11.64 8.25
CA ARG A 201 -10.76 11.31 7.48
C ARG A 201 -11.02 11.41 5.98
N ASP A 202 -10.17 12.13 5.24
CA ASP A 202 -10.25 12.11 3.78
C ASP A 202 -9.74 10.75 3.25
N LEU A 203 -10.65 9.98 2.67
CA LEU A 203 -10.37 8.64 2.16
C LEU A 203 -9.31 8.62 1.05
N ARG A 204 -9.05 9.73 0.35
CA ARG A 204 -7.93 9.81 -0.62
C ARG A 204 -6.57 9.77 0.07
N ILE A 205 -6.45 10.49 1.19
CA ILE A 205 -5.23 10.48 2.01
C ILE A 205 -5.10 9.12 2.67
N VAL A 206 -6.19 8.58 3.23
CA VAL A 206 -6.19 7.24 3.83
C VAL A 206 -5.75 6.20 2.81
N ASN A 207 -6.30 6.20 1.60
CA ASN A 207 -5.90 5.27 0.54
C ASN A 207 -4.43 5.39 0.18
N THR A 208 -3.93 6.63 -0.01
CA THR A 208 -2.50 6.85 -0.30
C THR A 208 -1.62 6.39 0.86
N SER A 209 -2.05 6.61 2.11
CA SER A 209 -1.32 6.21 3.32
C SER A 209 -1.27 4.70 3.50
N LEU A 210 -2.37 4.00 3.19
CA LEU A 210 -2.44 2.54 3.23
C LEU A 210 -1.60 1.92 2.12
N LEU A 211 -1.65 2.47 0.91
CA LEU A 211 -0.83 1.98 -0.20
C LEU A 211 0.68 2.22 0.03
N ALA A 212 1.04 3.31 0.71
CA ALA A 212 2.42 3.56 1.11
C ALA A 212 3.00 2.47 2.03
N LYS A 213 2.15 1.75 2.76
CA LYS A 213 2.56 0.57 3.55
C LYS A 213 3.17 -0.52 2.68
N TRP A 214 2.62 -0.77 1.50
CA TRP A 214 3.18 -1.75 0.56
C TRP A 214 4.51 -1.27 0.00
N ARG A 215 4.63 0.03 -0.29
CA ARG A 215 5.89 0.62 -0.74
C ARG A 215 6.98 0.55 0.35
N TRP A 216 6.62 0.76 1.61
CA TRP A 216 7.53 0.56 2.74
C TRP A 216 7.97 -0.90 2.89
N ARG A 217 7.03 -1.84 2.82
CA ARG A 217 7.34 -3.27 2.87
C ARG A 217 8.25 -3.71 1.72
N LEU A 218 8.13 -3.07 0.55
CA LEU A 218 8.92 -3.38 -0.63
C LEU A 218 10.39 -3.02 -0.40
N LEU A 219 10.63 -1.90 0.31
CA LEU A 219 11.98 -1.51 0.70
C LEU A 219 12.61 -2.50 1.69
N GLN A 220 11.81 -3.06 2.60
CA GLN A 220 12.32 -3.99 3.61
C GLN A 220 12.63 -5.38 3.04
N ASN A 221 11.78 -5.86 2.12
CA ASN A 221 11.88 -7.21 1.56
C ASN A 221 11.76 -7.14 0.03
N GLU A 222 12.88 -6.99 -0.67
CA GLU A 222 12.91 -6.99 -2.14
C GLU A 222 12.50 -8.37 -2.69
N ASP A 223 12.83 -9.45 -1.98
CA ASP A 223 12.59 -10.85 -2.38
C ASP A 223 11.17 -11.36 -2.07
N ALA A 224 10.29 -10.54 -1.50
CA ALA A 224 8.96 -11.00 -1.17
C ALA A 224 8.13 -11.26 -2.43
N MET A 225 7.45 -12.42 -2.51
CA MET A 225 6.63 -12.84 -3.66
C MET A 225 5.58 -11.86 -4.18
N TRP A 226 5.28 -10.76 -3.49
CA TRP A 226 4.32 -9.74 -3.91
C TRP A 226 4.99 -8.44 -4.42
N SER A 227 6.32 -8.34 -4.31
CA SER A 227 7.14 -7.16 -4.64
C SER A 227 7.10 -6.77 -6.12
N TRP A 228 6.77 -7.72 -7.00
CA TRP A 228 6.65 -7.54 -8.45
C TRP A 228 5.33 -6.88 -8.90
N SER A 229 4.35 -6.71 -8.01
CA SER A 229 3.07 -6.08 -8.39
C SER A 229 3.25 -4.60 -8.77
N CYS A 230 3.05 -4.29 -10.05
CA CYS A 230 3.33 -2.99 -10.67
C CYS A 230 2.60 -1.79 -10.04
N ASP A 231 1.44 -1.99 -9.42
CA ASP A 231 0.63 -0.88 -8.88
C ASP A 231 1.23 -0.24 -7.62
N VAL A 232 2.06 -0.96 -6.85
CA VAL A 232 2.71 -0.42 -5.63
C VAL A 232 3.77 0.63 -5.98
N ARG A 233 4.45 0.48 -7.12
CA ARG A 233 5.53 1.38 -7.55
C ARG A 233 5.03 2.76 -7.99
N SER A 234 3.76 2.88 -8.40
CA SER A 234 3.14 4.17 -8.79
C SER A 234 2.70 5.03 -7.58
N VAL A 235 2.67 4.46 -6.38
CA VAL A 235 2.23 5.14 -5.16
C VAL A 235 3.26 6.18 -4.73
N GLY A 236 3.01 7.44 -5.05
CA GLY A 236 3.87 8.56 -4.65
C GLY A 236 4.09 9.65 -5.71
N GLY A 237 3.66 9.42 -6.96
CA GLY A 237 3.82 10.39 -8.05
C GLY A 237 2.71 11.44 -8.18
N GLU A 238 1.51 11.20 -7.65
CA GLU A 238 0.32 12.00 -8.02
C GLU A 238 -0.18 12.96 -6.92
N VAL A 239 0.34 12.89 -5.70
CA VAL A 239 -0.13 13.75 -4.61
C VAL A 239 0.74 15.00 -4.54
N ALA A 240 0.33 16.01 -5.32
CA ALA A 240 0.86 17.38 -5.38
C ALA A 240 2.32 17.50 -5.86
N GLN A 241 2.47 18.04 -7.08
CA GLN A 241 3.70 18.64 -7.63
C GLN A 241 4.98 17.80 -7.50
N ASN A 242 5.30 16.96 -8.50
CA ASN A 242 6.66 16.51 -8.90
C ASN A 242 7.71 16.11 -7.83
N LEU A 243 7.32 15.95 -6.57
CA LEU A 243 8.16 15.58 -5.45
C LEU A 243 7.69 14.21 -4.98
N ASN A 244 8.56 13.20 -5.15
CA ASN A 244 8.35 11.86 -4.63
C ASN A 244 8.38 11.92 -3.09
N TRP A 245 7.28 12.37 -2.49
CA TRP A 245 7.17 12.65 -1.05
C TRP A 245 7.62 11.45 -0.21
N PHE A 246 7.35 10.24 -0.70
CA PHE A 246 7.74 9.00 -0.04
C PHE A 246 9.27 8.87 0.00
N SER A 247 9.96 9.04 -1.13
CA SER A 247 11.42 8.99 -1.18
C SER A 247 12.07 10.08 -0.33
N SER A 248 11.45 11.26 -0.20
CA SER A 248 11.95 12.32 0.69
C SER A 248 11.85 11.95 2.18
N SER A 249 10.92 11.06 2.53
CA SER A 249 10.56 10.68 3.89
C SER A 249 11.19 9.36 4.36
N VAL A 250 12.05 8.77 3.54
CA VAL A 250 12.76 7.53 3.86
C VAL A 250 14.27 7.80 3.84
N SER A 251 14.99 7.21 4.78
CA SER A 251 16.45 7.20 4.81
C SER A 251 17.01 5.83 5.18
N ARG A 252 18.29 5.61 4.92
CA ARG A 252 19.04 4.42 5.32
C ARG A 252 19.73 4.67 6.65
N THR A 253 19.60 3.72 7.58
CA THR A 253 20.42 3.64 8.78
C THR A 253 21.53 2.63 8.53
N VAL A 254 22.76 3.15 8.47
CA VAL A 254 23.95 2.39 8.08
C VAL A 254 24.51 1.65 9.29
N SER A 255 24.73 0.35 9.14
CA SER A 255 25.46 -0.49 10.09
C SER A 255 26.77 -0.95 9.47
N ASN A 256 26.76 -2.04 8.69
CA ASN A 256 27.94 -2.57 8.01
C ASN A 256 28.18 -1.94 6.62
N GLY A 257 27.21 -1.19 6.09
CA GLY A 257 27.32 -0.45 4.84
C GLY A 257 27.19 -1.29 3.57
N ARG A 258 26.91 -2.59 3.65
CA ARG A 258 26.89 -3.50 2.49
C ARG A 258 25.65 -3.37 1.62
N ASN A 259 24.55 -2.82 2.16
CA ASN A 259 23.28 -2.71 1.44
C ASN A 259 22.89 -1.25 1.16
N THR A 260 23.81 -0.31 1.42
CA THR A 260 23.59 1.12 1.25
C THR A 260 24.59 1.68 0.27
N ARG A 261 24.12 2.26 -0.84
CA ARG A 261 25.00 2.89 -1.83
C ARG A 261 25.49 4.24 -1.34
N PHE A 262 26.80 4.44 -1.35
CA PHE A 262 27.44 5.61 -0.74
C PHE A 262 26.95 6.93 -1.34
N TRP A 263 26.91 7.03 -2.67
CA TRP A 263 26.55 8.28 -3.35
C TRP A 263 25.05 8.46 -3.56
N LEU A 264 24.35 7.37 -3.85
CA LEU A 264 22.99 7.39 -4.40
C LEU A 264 21.90 7.34 -3.32
N ASP A 265 22.13 6.61 -2.22
CA ASP A 265 21.11 6.43 -1.19
C ASP A 265 21.13 7.59 -0.19
N LYS A 266 19.96 7.93 0.37
CA LYS A 266 19.86 8.94 1.44
C LYS A 266 20.20 8.29 2.78
N TRP A 267 21.46 8.39 3.19
CA TRP A 267 21.93 7.94 4.52
C TRP A 267 22.52 9.05 5.37
N THR A 268 22.63 10.26 4.82
CA THR A 268 23.02 11.47 5.57
C THR A 268 21.82 12.39 5.81
N PRO A 269 21.87 13.27 6.83
CA PRO A 269 20.79 14.23 7.13
C PRO A 269 20.44 15.14 5.95
N ASP A 270 21.46 15.51 5.17
CA ASP A 270 21.34 16.47 4.07
C ASP A 270 20.85 15.86 2.75
N GLY A 271 20.60 14.54 2.71
CA GLY A 271 20.17 13.83 1.50
C GLY A 271 21.23 12.88 0.92
N PRO A 272 21.04 12.42 -0.33
CA PRO A 272 22.06 11.70 -1.08
C PRO A 272 23.31 12.56 -1.33
N LEU A 273 24.50 11.99 -1.12
CA LEU A 273 25.76 12.71 -1.26
C LEU A 273 26.00 13.20 -2.70
N MET A 274 25.48 12.50 -3.72
CA MET A 274 25.58 12.94 -5.11
C MET A 274 24.96 14.31 -5.38
N LEU A 275 23.91 14.69 -4.62
CA LEU A 275 23.25 15.99 -4.80
C LEU A 275 24.03 17.11 -4.13
N LYS A 276 24.73 16.81 -3.03
CA LYS A 276 25.54 17.77 -2.29
C LYS A 276 26.93 17.97 -2.91
N PHE A 277 27.51 16.90 -3.45
CA PHE A 277 28.85 16.88 -4.03
C PHE A 277 28.86 16.29 -5.45
N PRO A 278 28.16 16.92 -6.43
CA PRO A 278 28.01 16.39 -7.78
C PRO A 278 29.35 16.27 -8.54
N HIS A 279 30.30 17.17 -8.27
CA HIS A 279 31.63 17.14 -8.87
C HIS A 279 32.49 15.98 -8.33
N LEU A 280 32.47 15.71 -7.02
CA LEU A 280 33.16 14.56 -6.46
C LEU A 280 32.54 13.25 -6.97
N PHE A 281 31.21 13.20 -7.05
CA PHE A 281 30.50 12.04 -7.61
C PHE A 281 30.96 11.70 -9.04
N SER A 282 31.07 12.70 -9.93
CA SER A 282 31.51 12.46 -11.31
C SER A 282 32.97 12.03 -11.44
N LEU A 283 33.81 12.41 -10.46
CA LEU A 283 35.22 12.00 -10.38
C LEU A 283 35.43 10.64 -9.72
N SER A 284 34.43 10.10 -9.02
CA SER A 284 34.52 8.78 -8.39
C SER A 284 34.68 7.68 -9.45
N ARG A 285 35.57 6.72 -9.19
CA ARG A 285 35.67 5.50 -10.01
C ARG A 285 34.59 4.48 -9.68
N SER A 286 33.97 4.62 -8.50
CA SER A 286 32.97 3.68 -7.98
C SER A 286 31.67 4.42 -7.60
N PRO A 287 30.96 5.04 -8.56
CA PRO A 287 29.76 5.83 -8.28
C PRO A 287 28.59 5.00 -7.70
N GLU A 288 28.56 3.70 -7.98
CA GLU A 288 27.52 2.78 -7.50
C GLU A 288 27.97 1.94 -6.29
N ALA A 289 29.19 2.15 -5.78
CA ALA A 289 29.71 1.38 -4.66
C ALA A 289 28.86 1.51 -3.38
N THR A 290 28.85 0.43 -2.61
CA THR A 290 28.24 0.43 -1.28
C THR A 290 29.16 1.11 -0.29
N ILE A 291 28.62 1.57 0.84
CA ILE A 291 29.44 2.17 1.90
C ILE A 291 30.51 1.18 2.38
N GLY A 292 30.19 -0.11 2.43
CA GLY A 292 31.12 -1.18 2.81
C GLY A 292 32.27 -1.38 1.82
N ASP A 293 32.12 -0.98 0.55
CA ASP A 293 33.19 -1.05 -0.47
C ASP A 293 34.07 0.20 -0.49
N MET A 294 33.62 1.28 0.13
CA MET A 294 34.30 2.59 0.12
C MET A 294 35.34 2.74 1.24
N GLY A 295 35.75 1.64 1.86
CA GLY A 295 36.70 1.66 2.96
C GLY A 295 37.01 0.28 3.53
N ASN A 296 37.87 0.26 4.53
CA ASN A 296 38.33 -0.94 5.20
C ASN A 296 38.37 -0.75 6.71
N TRP A 297 38.14 -1.83 7.45
CA TRP A 297 38.33 -1.85 8.90
C TRP A 297 39.78 -2.13 9.25
N LEU A 298 40.42 -1.23 9.99
CA LEU A 298 41.73 -1.46 10.62
C LEU A 298 41.53 -1.44 12.14
N GLY A 299 41.57 -2.62 12.76
CA GLY A 299 41.16 -2.76 14.16
C GLY A 299 39.70 -2.35 14.36
N GLU A 300 39.38 -1.63 15.42
CA GLU A 300 38.00 -1.17 15.70
C GLU A 300 37.61 0.12 14.94
N ALA A 301 38.48 0.66 14.09
CA ALA A 301 38.22 1.90 13.37
C ALA A 301 37.96 1.64 11.87
N TRP A 302 36.99 2.38 11.33
CA TRP A 302 36.67 2.42 9.90
C TRP A 302 37.51 3.48 9.20
N PHE A 303 38.18 3.08 8.12
CA PHE A 303 38.96 3.98 7.27
C PHE A 303 38.37 4.02 5.87
N TRP A 304 38.07 5.23 5.41
CA TRP A 304 37.56 5.44 4.06
C TRP A 304 38.69 5.35 3.03
N ASP A 305 38.44 4.63 1.94
CA ASP A 305 39.35 4.47 0.81
C ASP A 305 38.66 4.96 -0.47
N PHE A 306 39.03 6.18 -0.89
CA PHE A 306 38.42 6.83 -2.04
C PHE A 306 39.33 6.73 -3.27
N THR A 307 38.78 6.17 -4.35
CA THR A 307 39.47 6.10 -5.64
C THR A 307 38.87 7.08 -6.64
N TRP A 308 39.72 7.99 -7.12
CA TRP A 308 39.35 9.05 -8.07
C TRP A 308 39.86 8.73 -9.47
N ARG A 309 39.16 9.24 -10.50
CA ARG A 309 39.55 9.09 -11.92
C ARG A 309 40.86 9.83 -12.23
N ARG A 310 41.17 10.87 -11.47
CA ARG A 310 42.38 11.70 -11.53
C ARG A 310 42.67 12.28 -10.15
N ASN A 311 43.86 12.87 -9.97
CA ASN A 311 44.16 13.65 -8.78
C ASN A 311 43.17 14.82 -8.63
N LEU A 312 42.77 15.09 -7.39
CA LEU A 312 41.90 16.22 -7.06
C LEU A 312 42.69 17.53 -7.18
N PHE A 313 42.02 18.57 -7.65
CA PHE A 313 42.56 19.92 -7.59
C PHE A 313 42.34 20.53 -6.19
N VAL A 314 43.10 21.57 -5.84
CA VAL A 314 43.07 22.21 -4.51
C VAL A 314 41.64 22.62 -4.08
N TRP A 315 40.80 23.10 -5.00
CA TRP A 315 39.41 23.44 -4.68
C TRP A 315 38.49 22.21 -4.50
N GLU A 316 38.83 21.08 -5.11
CA GLU A 316 38.13 19.79 -4.95
C GLU A 316 38.55 19.12 -3.64
N GLU A 317 39.80 19.30 -3.19
CA GLU A 317 40.27 18.85 -1.87
C GLU A 317 39.48 19.51 -0.74
N ASN A 318 39.17 20.81 -0.86
CA ASN A 318 38.31 21.49 0.10
C ASN A 318 36.90 20.88 0.17
N GLN A 319 36.33 20.49 -0.98
CA GLN A 319 35.04 19.78 -1.02
C GLN A 319 35.16 18.38 -0.42
N PHE A 320 36.27 17.69 -0.66
CA PHE A 320 36.53 16.36 -0.13
C PHE A 320 36.70 16.39 1.40
N HIS A 321 37.38 17.38 1.96
CA HIS A 321 37.44 17.59 3.41
C HIS A 321 36.06 17.89 4.01
N SER A 322 35.24 18.69 3.32
CA SER A 322 33.84 18.93 3.73
C SER A 322 32.98 17.67 3.65
N LEU A 323 33.24 16.79 2.68
CA LEU A 323 32.62 15.48 2.60
C LEU A 323 33.03 14.64 3.82
N LEU A 324 34.33 14.45 4.05
CA LEU A 324 34.85 13.65 5.17
C LEU A 324 34.30 14.10 6.53
N SER A 325 34.21 15.41 6.78
CA SER A 325 33.66 15.95 8.04
C SER A 325 32.16 15.69 8.21
N SER A 326 31.42 15.45 7.12
CA SER A 326 30.01 15.09 7.14
C SER A 326 29.75 13.58 7.31
N LEU A 327 30.76 12.74 7.07
CA LEU A 327 30.63 11.28 7.19
C LEU A 327 30.65 10.87 8.66
N ARG A 328 29.71 10.01 9.04
CA ARG A 328 29.71 9.34 10.34
C ARG A 328 30.52 8.05 10.25
N PRO A 329 31.27 7.67 11.31
CA PRO A 329 31.92 6.36 11.35
C PRO A 329 30.88 5.24 11.32
N LEU A 330 31.22 4.12 10.68
CA LEU A 330 30.40 2.91 10.74
C LEU A 330 30.33 2.41 12.17
N VAL A 331 29.12 2.05 12.61
CA VAL A 331 28.86 1.73 14.02
C VAL A 331 29.08 0.25 14.32
N ASN A 332 28.85 -0.65 13.35
CA ASN A 332 28.86 -2.08 13.62
C ASN A 332 29.29 -2.94 12.42
N ARG A 333 30.18 -3.90 12.66
CA ARG A 333 30.69 -4.84 11.64
C ARG A 333 29.69 -5.92 11.24
N THR A 334 28.84 -6.34 12.17
CA THR A 334 27.91 -7.48 11.99
C THR A 334 26.45 -7.06 11.81
N GLY A 335 26.11 -5.81 12.11
CA GLY A 335 24.76 -5.29 11.92
C GLY A 335 24.38 -5.15 10.45
N MET A 336 23.12 -5.39 10.10
CA MET A 336 22.59 -5.15 8.76
C MET A 336 22.08 -3.71 8.63
N ASP A 337 22.26 -3.12 7.45
CA ASP A 337 21.67 -1.82 7.14
C ASP A 337 20.13 -1.93 7.14
N SER A 338 19.46 -0.87 7.60
CA SER A 338 17.99 -0.85 7.69
C SER A 338 17.42 0.45 7.14
N TRP A 339 16.11 0.44 6.89
CA TRP A 339 15.37 1.64 6.48
C TRP A 339 14.78 2.34 7.70
N ARG A 340 14.83 3.67 7.68
CA ARG A 340 14.23 4.55 8.68
C ARG A 340 13.12 5.39 8.07
N TRP A 341 11.99 5.46 8.75
CA TRP A 341 10.88 6.35 8.41
C TRP A 341 11.05 7.70 9.11
N GLU A 342 11.48 8.72 8.38
CA GLU A 342 11.83 10.05 8.92
C GLU A 342 10.69 10.77 9.66
N PRO A 343 9.42 10.71 9.24
CA PRO A 343 8.32 11.38 9.93
C PRO A 343 8.01 10.83 11.33
N ASP A 344 8.59 9.71 11.72
CA ASP A 344 8.43 9.12 13.03
C ASP A 344 9.75 9.20 13.82
N PRO A 345 9.77 9.74 15.06
CA PRO A 345 11.01 9.90 15.83
C PRO A 345 11.77 8.58 16.06
N GLU A 346 11.04 7.49 16.27
CA GLU A 346 11.58 6.15 16.48
C GLU A 346 11.97 5.47 15.15
N GLY A 347 11.68 6.11 14.02
CA GLY A 347 11.95 5.58 12.69
C GLY A 347 10.95 4.51 12.24
N VAL A 348 9.85 4.33 12.97
CA VAL A 348 8.89 3.25 12.73
C VAL A 348 7.82 3.69 11.74
N PHE A 349 7.66 2.91 10.67
CA PHE A 349 6.64 3.18 9.68
C PHE A 349 5.23 2.87 10.23
N SER A 350 4.31 3.82 10.08
CA SER A 350 2.88 3.55 10.24
C SER A 350 2.04 4.29 9.21
N ALA A 351 0.93 3.69 8.78
CA ALA A 351 -0.02 4.37 7.89
C ALA A 351 -0.60 5.65 8.55
N ARG A 352 -0.59 5.72 9.88
CA ARG A 352 -1.00 6.91 10.64
C ARG A 352 0.00 8.05 10.49
N SER A 353 1.31 7.79 10.59
CA SER A 353 2.32 8.84 10.43
C SER A 353 2.36 9.36 8.98
N VAL A 354 2.15 8.48 7.99
CA VAL A 354 1.95 8.90 6.59
C VAL A 354 0.72 9.80 6.44
N TYR A 355 -0.41 9.43 7.04
CA TYR A 355 -1.62 10.25 6.98
C TYR A 355 -1.38 11.64 7.57
N SER A 356 -0.76 11.73 8.74
CA SER A 356 -0.42 13.01 9.37
C SER A 356 0.50 13.87 8.49
N LEU A 357 1.54 13.26 7.90
CA LEU A 357 2.45 13.94 6.97
C LEU A 357 1.70 14.50 5.76
N LEU A 358 0.84 13.70 5.13
CA LEU A 358 0.11 14.10 3.92
C LEU A 358 -0.95 15.16 4.22
N VAL A 359 -1.65 15.07 5.35
CA VAL A 359 -2.59 16.13 5.80
C VAL A 359 -1.85 17.45 5.99
N HIS A 360 -0.70 17.44 6.67
CA HIS A 360 0.10 18.64 6.89
C HIS A 360 0.62 19.25 5.57
N ARG A 361 1.06 18.40 4.62
CA ARG A 361 1.50 18.88 3.30
C ARG A 361 0.34 19.46 2.48
N TRP A 362 -0.86 18.88 2.58
CA TRP A 362 -2.05 19.40 1.91
C TRP A 362 -2.61 20.67 2.55
N SER A 363 -2.57 20.81 3.87
CA SER A 363 -2.98 22.05 4.53
C SER A 363 -2.06 23.20 4.14
N LEU A 364 -0.73 22.98 4.10
CA LEU A 364 0.24 23.96 3.63
C LEU A 364 0.00 24.39 2.18
N ALA A 365 -0.36 23.46 1.29
CA ALA A 365 -0.65 23.78 -0.12
C ALA A 365 -1.94 24.60 -0.31
N ASN A 366 -2.88 24.54 0.65
CA ASN A 366 -4.20 25.18 0.58
C ASN A 366 -4.32 26.44 1.46
N LEU A 367 -3.22 26.93 2.04
CA LEU A 367 -3.17 28.14 2.89
C LEU A 367 -3.63 29.43 2.19
N THR A 368 -4.00 29.41 0.91
CA THR A 368 -4.56 30.53 0.17
C THR A 368 -6.07 30.70 0.29
N ILE A 369 -6.84 29.80 0.93
CA ILE A 369 -8.32 29.93 0.97
C ILE A 369 -8.91 29.49 2.33
N HIS A 370 -9.00 30.40 3.30
CA HIS A 370 -9.78 30.17 4.53
C HIS A 370 -10.72 31.35 4.85
N GLN A 371 -12.01 31.20 4.52
CA GLN A 371 -13.09 32.10 4.95
C GLN A 371 -14.33 31.40 5.56
N HIS A 372 -14.23 30.16 6.05
CA HIS A 372 -15.41 29.47 6.65
C HIS A 372 -15.13 28.85 8.02
N LYS A 373 -14.59 29.62 8.98
CA LYS A 373 -14.40 29.19 10.38
C LYS A 373 -15.68 29.27 11.22
N GLU A 374 -16.66 30.10 10.86
CA GLU A 374 -17.79 30.43 11.74
C GLU A 374 -18.92 29.38 11.75
N VAL A 375 -19.16 28.68 10.63
CA VAL A 375 -20.32 27.77 10.50
C VAL A 375 -20.16 26.48 11.33
N LEU A 376 -18.93 25.99 11.50
CA LEU A 376 -18.68 24.74 12.22
C LEU A 376 -18.56 24.95 13.74
N ALA A 377 -18.24 26.15 14.21
CA ALA A 377 -18.31 26.50 15.62
C ALA A 377 -19.74 26.37 16.17
N LEU A 378 -20.75 26.71 15.37
CA LEU A 378 -22.17 26.60 15.70
C LEU A 378 -22.66 25.14 15.87
N VAL A 379 -21.98 24.17 15.25
CA VAL A 379 -22.28 22.73 15.43
C VAL A 379 -21.92 22.27 16.84
N TRP A 380 -20.88 22.86 17.43
CA TRP A 380 -20.40 22.51 18.77
C TRP A 380 -21.03 23.35 19.89
N THR A 381 -21.66 24.48 19.58
CA THR A 381 -22.40 25.33 20.54
C THR A 381 -23.90 25.09 20.55
N SER A 382 -24.41 24.20 19.68
CA SER A 382 -25.84 23.84 19.64
C SER A 382 -26.27 23.13 20.91
N LYS A 383 -26.96 23.87 21.81
CA LYS A 383 -27.75 23.34 22.93
C LYS A 383 -29.06 22.72 22.42
N ALA A 384 -29.01 21.65 21.62
CA ALA A 384 -30.19 20.85 21.36
C ALA A 384 -30.42 19.91 22.57
N PRO A 385 -31.63 19.86 23.16
CA PRO A 385 -31.87 19.06 24.37
C PRO A 385 -31.73 17.56 24.07
N MET A 386 -31.21 16.80 25.02
CA MET A 386 -31.45 15.36 25.09
C MET A 386 -32.96 15.14 25.29
N LYS A 387 -33.67 14.81 24.22
CA LYS A 387 -34.97 14.13 24.29
C LYS A 387 -34.99 13.03 23.25
#